data_AF-A0A4W3HMU6-F1
#
_entry.id   AF-A0A4W3HMU6-F1
#
_cell.length_a   1.000
_cell.length_b   1.000
_cell.length_c   1.000
_cell.angle_alpha   90.00
_cell.angle_beta   90.00
_cell.angle_gamma   90.00
#
_symmetry.space_group_name_H-M   'P 1'
#
loop_
_entity.id
_entity.type
_entity.pdbx_description
1 polymer ?
#
loop_
_entity_poly.entity_id
_entity_poly.type
_entity_poly.pdbx_seq_one_letter_code
_entity_poly.pdbx_strand_id
1 'polypeptide(L)'
;KTEVLSDDLLQIEKRIDTIRVVSHNTHKRLLTCLQVPQGTEVEKRHKKIPLMGLSQCMQEGFTSMGDDSLIGKLLEICSEAESKLAWELAQHEVQIEKDVLDPFSSLVEVDIPNIQKQRKQLARLVLDWDSAKIRHYQMQKTSFSGANIQAVAAKVDSLREEMEEAGNKVEQCKDQLASDMYNFTSKEGDYANYYVTKRGQRSRPLAQRWRSIYNGAGAKLHCPWRPV
;
A
#
# COMPACT_ATOMS: atom_id res chain seq x y z
N LYS A 1 32.69 16.20 -0.33
CA LYS A 1 31.52 15.31 -0.43
C LYS A 1 30.75 15.76 -1.65
N THR A 2 30.64 14.91 -2.67
CA THR A 2 29.83 15.21 -3.85
C THR A 2 28.37 15.26 -3.40
N GLU A 3 27.68 16.39 -3.57
CA GLU A 3 26.24 16.45 -3.32
C GLU A 3 25.53 15.67 -4.41
N VAL A 4 25.13 14.44 -4.07
CA VAL A 4 24.61 13.45 -5.03
C VAL A 4 23.13 13.71 -5.37
N LEU A 5 22.39 14.43 -4.53
CA LEU A 5 20.97 14.73 -4.69
C LEU A 5 20.70 16.19 -4.37
N SER A 6 19.73 16.79 -5.06
CA SER A 6 19.21 18.13 -4.72
C SER A 6 18.41 18.10 -3.41
N ASP A 7 18.26 19.27 -2.78
CA ASP A 7 17.47 19.43 -1.55
C ASP A 7 16.02 18.94 -1.73
N ASP A 8 15.42 19.17 -2.90
CA ASP A 8 14.07 18.70 -3.23
C ASP A 8 13.97 17.17 -3.21
N LEU A 9 14.95 16.47 -3.79
CA LEU A 9 14.98 15.01 -3.79
C LEU A 9 15.19 14.46 -2.37
N LEU A 10 16.00 15.12 -1.54
CA LEU A 10 16.17 14.74 -0.13
C LEU A 10 14.88 14.93 0.68
N GLN A 11 14.07 15.94 0.37
CA GLN A 11 12.75 16.11 0.98
C GLN A 11 11.79 15.00 0.55
N ILE A 12 11.77 14.65 -0.73
CA ILE A 12 10.95 13.55 -1.25
C ILE A 12 11.36 12.22 -0.60
N GLU A 13 12.66 11.95 -0.41
CA GLU A 13 13.16 10.74 0.27
C GLU A 13 12.59 10.61 1.69
N LYS A 14 12.65 11.69 2.49
CA LYS A 14 12.06 11.72 3.84
C LYS A 14 10.56 11.49 3.83
N ARG A 15 9.86 12.03 2.83
CA ARG A 15 8.42 11.87 2.67
C ARG A 15 8.06 10.42 2.33
N ILE A 16 8.78 9.79 1.42
CA ILE A 16 8.62 8.37 1.07
C ILE A 16 8.77 7.48 2.31
N ASP A 17 9.78 7.72 3.15
CA ASP A 17 9.97 6.97 4.39
C ASP A 17 8.82 7.17 5.39
N THR A 18 8.29 8.39 5.48
CA THR A 18 7.12 8.68 6.32
C THR A 18 5.88 7.93 5.81
N ILE A 19 5.62 8.00 4.51
CA ILE A 19 4.51 7.30 3.85
C ILE A 19 4.63 5.79 4.05
N ARG A 20 5.83 5.22 3.98
CA ARG A 20 6.09 3.81 4.27
C ARG A 20 5.59 3.40 5.66
N VAL A 21 6.00 4.14 6.69
CA VAL A 21 5.65 3.84 8.08
C VAL A 21 4.15 3.98 8.32
N VAL A 22 3.55 5.06 7.82
CA VAL A 22 2.11 5.30 7.96
C VAL A 22 1.31 4.22 7.22
N SER A 23 1.70 3.88 5.99
CA SER A 23 1.06 2.83 5.18
C SER A 23 1.11 1.48 5.88
N HIS A 24 2.29 1.08 6.36
CA HIS A 24 2.48 -0.20 7.07
C HIS A 24 1.65 -0.29 8.35
N ASN A 25 1.66 0.76 9.17
CA ASN A 25 0.87 0.80 10.41
C ASN A 25 -0.63 0.79 10.13
N THR A 26 -1.06 1.50 9.08
CA THR A 26 -2.46 1.53 8.67
C THR A 26 -2.91 0.19 8.14
N HIS A 27 -2.09 -0.49 7.32
CA HIS A 27 -2.35 -1.83 6.81
C HIS A 27 -2.56 -2.82 7.96
N LYS A 28 -1.63 -2.86 8.92
CA LYS A 28 -1.75 -3.71 10.11
C LYS A 28 -3.03 -3.45 10.92
N ARG A 29 -3.35 -2.18 11.19
CA ARG A 29 -4.58 -1.84 11.92
C ARG A 29 -5.83 -2.19 11.13
N LEU A 30 -5.81 -2.03 9.81
CA LEU A 30 -6.94 -2.38 8.96
C LEU A 30 -7.21 -3.89 8.99
N LEU A 31 -6.18 -4.73 8.97
CA LEU A 31 -6.35 -6.18 9.13
C LEU A 31 -7.08 -6.56 10.42
N THR A 32 -6.80 -5.86 11.53
CA THR A 32 -7.50 -6.11 12.80
C THR A 32 -8.96 -5.65 12.81
N CYS A 33 -9.37 -4.83 11.85
CA CYS A 33 -10.75 -4.37 11.72
C CYS A 33 -11.64 -5.34 10.93
N LEU A 34 -11.05 -6.33 10.24
CA LEU A 34 -11.74 -7.35 9.48
C LEU A 34 -12.07 -8.55 10.39
N GLN A 35 -13.26 -9.11 10.28
CA GLN A 35 -13.71 -10.25 11.08
C GLN A 35 -13.15 -11.56 10.55
N VAL A 36 -12.91 -11.63 9.24
CA VAL A 36 -12.36 -12.82 8.59
C VAL A 36 -10.94 -12.53 8.07
N PRO A 37 -9.98 -13.45 8.26
CA PRO A 37 -8.63 -13.29 7.75
C PRO A 37 -8.56 -13.06 6.24
N GLN A 38 -7.59 -12.24 5.83
CA GLN A 38 -7.30 -11.91 4.43
C GLN A 38 -7.12 -13.16 3.56
N GLY A 39 -7.61 -13.12 2.32
CA GLY A 39 -7.50 -14.23 1.36
C GLY A 39 -8.57 -15.32 1.52
N THR A 40 -9.61 -15.09 2.33
CA THR A 40 -10.76 -15.99 2.42
C THR A 40 -11.81 -15.63 1.37
N GLU A 41 -12.07 -16.54 0.41
CA GLU A 41 -13.15 -16.40 -0.59
C GLU A 41 -14.49 -15.98 0.04
N VAL A 42 -15.26 -15.13 -0.65
CA VAL A 42 -16.54 -14.57 -0.19
C VAL A 42 -17.51 -15.65 0.32
N GLU A 43 -17.56 -16.78 -0.38
CA GLU A 43 -18.42 -17.93 -0.03
C GLU A 43 -18.00 -18.65 1.26
N LYS A 44 -16.75 -18.57 1.67
CA LYS A 44 -16.28 -19.11 2.96
C LYS A 44 -16.34 -18.04 4.06
N ARG A 45 -16.27 -16.78 3.67
CA ARG A 45 -16.29 -15.61 4.55
C ARG A 45 -17.67 -15.38 5.16
N HIS A 46 -18.74 -15.42 4.36
CA HIS A 46 -20.10 -15.20 4.87
C HIS A 46 -20.51 -16.20 5.95
N LYS A 47 -20.04 -17.46 5.87
CA LYS A 47 -20.33 -18.51 6.86
C LYS A 47 -19.58 -18.33 8.18
N LYS A 48 -18.49 -17.55 8.18
CA LYS A 48 -17.66 -17.29 9.37
C LYS A 48 -18.04 -16.00 10.08
N ILE A 49 -18.85 -15.15 9.46
CA ILE A 49 -19.34 -13.92 10.06
C ILE A 49 -20.37 -14.28 11.14
N PRO A 50 -20.22 -13.80 12.39
CA PRO A 50 -21.15 -14.11 13.49
C PRO A 50 -22.62 -13.81 13.20
N LEU A 51 -22.92 -12.83 12.34
CA LEU A 51 -24.28 -12.50 11.90
C LEU A 51 -24.97 -13.67 11.19
N MET A 52 -24.21 -14.52 10.48
CA MET A 52 -24.78 -15.72 9.84
C MET A 52 -25.20 -16.76 10.89
N GLY A 53 -24.44 -16.91 11.97
CA GLY A 53 -24.83 -17.77 13.09
C GLY A 53 -26.06 -17.24 13.82
N LEU A 54 -26.16 -15.92 13.97
CA LEU A 54 -27.36 -15.27 14.53
C LEU A 54 -28.60 -15.50 13.65
N SER A 55 -28.46 -15.33 12.34
CA SER A 55 -29.51 -15.61 11.36
C SER A 55 -30.02 -17.05 11.47
N GLN A 56 -29.12 -18.03 11.57
CA GLN A 56 -29.48 -19.44 11.74
C GLN A 56 -30.25 -19.69 13.04
N CYS A 57 -29.77 -19.14 14.16
CA CYS A 57 -30.46 -19.27 15.46
C CYS A 57 -31.89 -18.67 15.42
N MET A 58 -32.06 -17.52 14.77
CA MET A 58 -33.39 -16.91 14.57
C MET A 58 -34.30 -17.77 13.69
N GLN A 59 -33.75 -18.36 12.62
CA GLN A 59 -34.49 -19.26 11.73
C GLN A 59 -34.97 -20.53 12.43
N GLU A 60 -34.12 -21.12 13.29
CA GLU A 60 -34.47 -22.27 14.13
C GLU A 60 -35.57 -21.90 15.13
N GLY A 61 -35.49 -20.70 15.73
CA GLY A 61 -36.53 -20.16 16.60
C GLY A 61 -37.88 -19.98 15.88
N PHE A 62 -37.86 -19.46 14.66
CA PHE A 62 -39.07 -19.35 13.83
C PHE A 62 -39.67 -20.72 13.52
N THR A 63 -38.84 -21.69 13.10
CA THR A 63 -39.29 -23.05 12.78
C THR A 63 -39.94 -23.75 13.98
N SER A 64 -39.48 -23.44 15.19
CA SER A 64 -40.01 -24.00 16.43
C SER A 64 -41.34 -23.35 16.87
N MET A 65 -41.56 -22.08 16.56
CA MET A 65 -42.77 -21.34 17.00
C MET A 65 -43.88 -21.27 15.94
N GLY A 66 -43.54 -21.33 14.66
CA GLY A 66 -44.48 -21.13 13.56
C GLY A 66 -44.81 -19.66 13.28
N ASP A 67 -45.59 -19.43 12.22
CA ASP A 67 -45.99 -18.10 11.69
C ASP A 67 -47.28 -17.53 12.32
N ASP A 68 -47.90 -18.29 13.22
CA ASP A 68 -49.08 -17.88 13.99
C ASP A 68 -48.78 -16.78 15.03
N SER A 69 -47.51 -16.65 15.43
CA SER A 69 -47.04 -15.66 16.39
C SER A 69 -46.41 -14.44 15.71
N LEU A 70 -46.70 -13.24 16.21
CA LEU A 70 -45.99 -12.01 15.80
C LEU A 70 -44.47 -12.14 16.00
N ILE A 71 -44.04 -12.83 17.06
CA ILE A 71 -42.63 -13.07 17.34
C ILE A 71 -42.04 -14.02 16.28
N GLY A 72 -42.81 -15.02 15.82
CA GLY A 72 -42.39 -15.93 14.75
C GLY A 72 -42.13 -15.18 13.45
N LYS A 73 -43.08 -14.37 13.01
CA LYS A 73 -42.93 -13.50 11.83
C LYS A 73 -41.76 -12.52 11.96
N LEU A 74 -41.53 -11.95 13.15
CA LEU A 74 -40.37 -11.09 13.39
C LEU A 74 -39.05 -11.87 13.32
N LEU A 75 -38.99 -13.10 13.84
CA LEU A 75 -37.79 -13.93 13.75
C LEU A 75 -37.45 -14.31 12.31
N GLU A 76 -38.45 -14.58 11.47
CA GLU A 76 -38.25 -14.84 10.03
C GLU A 76 -37.70 -13.60 9.29
N ILE A 77 -38.30 -12.42 9.51
CA ILE A 77 -37.83 -11.18 8.87
C ILE A 77 -36.41 -10.83 9.33
N CYS A 78 -36.13 -11.00 10.63
CA CYS A 78 -34.81 -10.75 11.19
C CYS A 78 -33.78 -11.77 10.71
N SER A 79 -34.10 -13.06 10.61
CA SER A 79 -33.17 -14.08 10.12
C SER A 79 -32.74 -13.78 8.69
N GLU A 80 -33.68 -13.44 7.80
CA GLU A 80 -33.37 -13.11 6.41
C GLU A 80 -32.56 -11.81 6.29
N ALA A 81 -32.90 -10.80 7.10
CA ALA A 81 -32.16 -9.56 7.20
C ALA A 81 -30.70 -9.79 7.64
N GLU A 82 -30.48 -10.57 8.70
CA GLU A 82 -29.15 -10.89 9.22
C GLU A 82 -28.32 -11.72 8.22
N SER A 83 -28.95 -12.65 7.50
CA SER A 83 -28.27 -13.43 6.45
C SER A 83 -27.76 -12.52 5.32
N LYS A 84 -28.61 -11.61 4.84
CA LYS A 84 -28.23 -10.61 3.82
C LYS A 84 -27.15 -9.67 4.35
N LEU A 85 -27.24 -9.25 5.61
CA LEU A 85 -26.25 -8.39 6.25
C LEU A 85 -24.87 -9.07 6.31
N ALA A 86 -24.83 -10.36 6.66
CA ALA A 86 -23.62 -11.16 6.67
C ALA A 86 -22.97 -11.25 5.28
N TRP A 87 -23.78 -11.42 4.23
CA TRP A 87 -23.28 -11.46 2.85
C TRP A 87 -22.69 -10.13 2.39
N GLU A 88 -23.39 -9.01 2.64
CA GLU A 88 -22.91 -7.67 2.32
C GLU A 88 -21.62 -7.34 3.09
N LEU A 89 -21.53 -7.73 4.36
CA LEU A 89 -20.31 -7.58 5.15
C LEU A 89 -19.16 -8.41 4.55
N ALA A 90 -19.40 -9.65 4.12
CA ALA A 90 -18.37 -10.47 3.47
C ALA A 90 -17.86 -9.83 2.16
N GLN A 91 -18.77 -9.31 1.33
CA GLN A 91 -18.40 -8.59 0.11
C GLN A 91 -17.61 -7.32 0.41
N HIS A 92 -18.05 -6.55 1.41
CA HIS A 92 -17.38 -5.33 1.84
C HIS A 92 -15.95 -5.59 2.32
N GLU A 93 -15.73 -6.64 3.12
CA GLU A 93 -14.38 -7.02 3.55
C GLU A 93 -13.48 -7.42 2.38
N VAL A 94 -14.01 -8.13 1.38
CA VAL A 94 -13.23 -8.47 0.17
C VAL A 94 -12.92 -7.23 -0.68
N GLN A 95 -13.85 -6.28 -0.75
CA GLN A 95 -13.61 -5.03 -1.46
C GLN A 95 -12.53 -4.19 -0.77
N ILE A 96 -12.53 -4.15 0.57
CA ILE A 96 -11.45 -3.52 1.35
C ILE A 96 -10.11 -4.19 1.08
N GLU A 97 -10.07 -5.51 0.97
CA GLU A 97 -8.85 -6.24 0.61
C GLU A 97 -8.30 -5.76 -0.73
N LYS A 98 -9.13 -5.81 -1.78
CA LYS A 98 -8.72 -5.49 -3.15
C LYS A 98 -8.41 -4.02 -3.39
N ASP A 99 -9.29 -3.12 -2.93
CA ASP A 99 -9.18 -1.69 -3.25
C ASP A 99 -8.22 -0.96 -2.32
N VAL A 100 -7.82 -1.59 -1.21
CA VAL A 100 -7.10 -0.89 -0.16
C VAL A 100 -5.94 -1.69 0.41
N LEU A 101 -6.14 -2.91 0.90
CA LEU A 101 -5.02 -3.68 1.49
C LEU A 101 -3.99 -4.06 0.43
N ASP A 102 -4.43 -4.57 -0.73
CA ASP A 102 -3.53 -5.00 -1.80
C ASP A 102 -2.68 -3.82 -2.34
N PRO A 103 -3.24 -2.63 -2.63
CA PRO A 103 -2.44 -1.46 -2.99
C PRO A 103 -1.47 -1.02 -1.89
N PHE A 104 -1.86 -1.08 -0.61
CA PHE A 104 -0.94 -0.76 0.49
C PHE A 104 0.20 -1.78 0.62
N SER A 105 -0.09 -3.07 0.41
CA SER A 105 0.93 -4.12 0.41
C SER A 105 1.90 -3.91 -0.76
N SER A 106 1.40 -3.70 -1.98
CA SER A 106 2.22 -3.40 -3.16
C SER A 106 3.10 -2.16 -2.96
N LEU A 107 2.54 -1.08 -2.39
CA LEU A 107 3.28 0.14 -2.07
C LEU A 107 4.45 -0.11 -1.11
N VAL A 108 4.20 -0.86 -0.03
CA VAL A 108 5.20 -1.11 1.03
C VAL A 108 6.23 -2.17 0.64
N GLU A 109 5.83 -3.18 -0.15
CA GLU A 109 6.67 -4.34 -0.48
C GLU A 109 7.39 -4.21 -1.83
N VAL A 110 6.89 -3.39 -2.76
CA VAL A 110 7.43 -3.28 -4.12
C VAL A 110 7.92 -1.87 -4.41
N ASP A 111 7.03 -0.88 -4.41
CA ASP A 111 7.35 0.48 -4.89
C ASP A 111 8.43 1.15 -4.04
N ILE A 112 8.21 1.21 -2.71
CA ILE A 112 9.14 1.88 -1.80
C ILE A 112 10.51 1.16 -1.73
N PRO A 113 10.57 -0.18 -1.59
CA PRO A 113 11.84 -0.90 -1.62
C PRO A 113 12.64 -0.74 -2.92
N ASN A 114 11.97 -0.60 -4.07
CA ASN A 114 12.63 -0.37 -5.35
C ASN A 114 13.37 0.99 -5.37
N ILE A 115 12.72 2.07 -4.92
CA ILE A 115 13.34 3.40 -4.81
C ILE A 115 14.53 3.36 -3.83
N GLN A 116 14.35 2.69 -2.68
CA GLN A 116 15.43 2.52 -1.70
C GLN A 116 16.62 1.70 -2.25
N LYS A 117 16.36 0.70 -3.10
CA LYS A 117 17.40 -0.10 -3.74
C LYS A 117 18.21 0.75 -4.72
N GLN A 118 17.56 1.54 -5.55
CA GLN A 118 18.24 2.48 -6.46
C GLN A 118 19.06 3.51 -5.70
N ARG A 119 18.54 4.03 -4.58
CA ARG A 119 19.28 4.94 -3.71
C ARG A 119 20.59 4.33 -3.19
N LYS A 120 20.54 3.07 -2.74
CA LYS A 120 21.75 2.33 -2.30
C LYS A 120 22.71 2.06 -3.46
N GLN A 121 22.18 1.74 -4.64
CA GLN A 121 22.98 1.55 -5.85
C GLN A 121 23.73 2.84 -6.22
N LEU A 122 23.05 3.98 -6.19
CA LEU A 122 23.66 5.28 -6.45
C LEU A 122 24.80 5.57 -5.46
N ALA A 123 24.61 5.31 -4.17
CA ALA A 123 25.67 5.48 -3.17
C ALA A 123 26.92 4.63 -3.47
N ARG A 124 26.72 3.39 -3.95
CA ARG A 124 27.84 2.51 -4.38
C ARG A 124 28.55 3.06 -5.61
N LEU A 125 27.80 3.46 -6.64
CA LEU A 125 28.38 4.00 -7.87
C LEU A 125 29.19 5.28 -7.63
N VAL A 126 28.73 6.14 -6.70
CA VAL A 126 29.48 7.35 -6.31
C VAL A 126 30.81 6.99 -5.66
N LEU A 127 30.86 5.97 -4.80
CA LEU A 127 32.13 5.50 -4.21
C LEU A 127 33.06 4.92 -5.28
N ASP A 128 32.52 4.16 -6.24
CA ASP A 128 33.29 3.60 -7.34
C ASP A 128 33.86 4.70 -8.25
N TRP A 129 33.08 5.75 -8.53
CA TRP A 129 33.52 6.93 -9.27
C TRP A 129 34.58 7.75 -8.53
N ASP A 130 34.39 8.02 -7.23
CA ASP A 130 35.38 8.70 -6.40
C ASP A 130 36.70 7.91 -6.37
N SER A 131 36.63 6.58 -6.29
CA SER A 131 37.80 5.71 -6.37
C SER A 131 38.51 5.78 -7.73
N ALA A 132 37.76 5.74 -8.84
CA ALA A 132 38.31 5.88 -10.20
C ALA A 132 38.98 7.25 -10.39
N LYS A 133 38.38 8.32 -9.86
CA LYS A 133 38.92 9.69 -9.88
C LYS A 133 40.26 9.79 -9.14
N ILE A 134 40.36 9.15 -7.96
CA ILE A 134 41.62 9.10 -7.21
C ILE A 134 42.70 8.33 -7.99
N ARG A 135 42.36 7.16 -8.57
CA ARG A 135 43.31 6.36 -9.38
C ARG A 135 43.83 7.13 -10.59
N HIS A 136 42.94 7.78 -11.35
CA HIS A 136 43.32 8.62 -12.49
C HIS A 136 44.27 9.75 -12.05
N TYR A 137 43.92 10.49 -11.00
CA TYR A 137 44.73 11.62 -10.53
C TYR A 137 46.10 11.22 -9.96
N GLN A 138 46.17 10.07 -9.26
CA GLN A 138 47.44 9.51 -8.79
C GLN A 138 48.35 9.14 -9.96
N MET A 139 47.81 8.43 -10.96
CA MET A 139 48.58 8.04 -12.15
C MET A 139 49.05 9.25 -12.96
N GLN A 140 48.18 10.25 -13.13
CA GLN A 140 48.48 11.50 -13.82
C GLN A 140 49.63 12.28 -13.16
N LYS A 141 49.70 12.28 -11.82
CA LYS A 141 50.80 12.92 -11.07
C LYS A 141 52.14 12.19 -11.22
N THR A 142 52.13 10.86 -11.23
CA THR A 142 53.34 10.04 -11.38
C THR A 142 53.83 9.95 -12.82
N SER A 143 53.05 10.47 -13.77
CA SER A 143 53.37 10.45 -15.20
C SER A 143 54.58 11.30 -15.60
N PHE A 144 54.99 12.24 -14.74
CA PHE A 144 56.09 13.18 -14.99
C PHE A 144 57.46 12.72 -14.47
N SER A 145 57.57 11.53 -13.87
CA SER A 145 58.77 11.09 -13.14
C SER A 145 59.46 9.81 -13.66
N GLY A 146 59.20 9.34 -14.88
CA GLY A 146 59.75 8.06 -15.37
C GLY A 146 60.10 7.99 -16.86
N ALA A 147 61.04 7.10 -17.21
CA ALA A 147 61.68 6.97 -18.53
C ALA A 147 60.81 6.32 -19.66
N ASN A 148 59.48 6.23 -19.50
CA ASN A 148 58.59 5.61 -20.49
C ASN A 148 57.27 6.39 -20.68
N ILE A 149 57.40 7.63 -21.17
CA ILE A 149 56.33 8.64 -21.23
C ILE A 149 55.12 8.19 -22.07
N GLN A 150 55.33 7.50 -23.19
CA GLN A 150 54.24 7.09 -24.09
C GLN A 150 53.35 5.98 -23.51
N ALA A 151 53.93 4.96 -22.86
CA ALA A 151 53.15 3.88 -22.23
C ALA A 151 52.38 4.38 -21.00
N VAL A 152 52.94 5.36 -20.28
CA VAL A 152 52.28 5.98 -19.13
C VAL A 152 51.14 6.90 -19.59
N ALA A 153 51.31 7.64 -20.70
CA ALA A 153 50.25 8.45 -21.30
C ALA A 153 49.02 7.61 -21.72
N ALA A 154 49.23 6.49 -22.42
CA ALA A 154 48.14 5.59 -22.82
C ALA A 154 47.37 5.01 -21.60
N LYS A 155 48.08 4.75 -20.49
CA LYS A 155 47.48 4.26 -19.25
C LYS A 155 46.70 5.33 -18.49
N VAL A 156 47.14 6.59 -18.55
CA VAL A 156 46.38 7.73 -18.02
C VAL A 156 45.10 7.95 -18.81
N ASP A 157 45.15 7.85 -20.14
CA ASP A 157 43.96 8.02 -20.97
C ASP A 157 42.95 6.87 -20.75
N SER A 158 43.41 5.63 -20.64
CA SER A 158 42.55 4.49 -20.26
C SER A 158 41.89 4.69 -18.88
N LEU A 159 42.63 5.18 -17.88
CA LEU A 159 42.04 5.50 -16.57
C LEU A 159 41.09 6.70 -16.61
N ARG A 160 41.26 7.61 -17.57
CA ARG A 160 40.32 8.73 -17.80
C ARG A 160 39.01 8.21 -18.37
N GLU A 161 39.07 7.35 -19.38
CA GLU A 161 37.88 6.71 -19.96
C GLU A 161 37.11 5.91 -18.90
N GLU A 162 37.79 5.12 -18.05
CA GLU A 162 37.15 4.40 -16.94
C GLU A 162 36.49 5.35 -15.92
N MET A 163 37.12 6.49 -15.62
CA MET A 163 36.56 7.50 -14.71
C MET A 163 35.33 8.17 -15.33
N GLU A 164 35.37 8.52 -16.61
CA GLU A 164 34.25 9.10 -17.36
C GLU A 164 33.08 8.11 -17.47
N GLU A 165 33.34 6.84 -17.76
CA GLU A 165 32.32 5.79 -17.80
C GLU A 165 31.67 5.57 -16.42
N ALA A 166 32.46 5.57 -15.34
CA ALA A 166 31.94 5.52 -13.98
C ALA A 166 31.07 6.75 -13.64
N GLY A 167 31.46 7.93 -14.12
CA GLY A 167 30.70 9.18 -13.96
C GLY A 167 29.37 9.13 -14.70
N ASN A 168 29.37 8.66 -15.94
CA ASN A 168 28.16 8.48 -16.75
C ASN A 168 27.16 7.52 -16.07
N LYS A 169 27.65 6.44 -15.44
CA LYS A 169 26.81 5.51 -14.67
C LYS A 169 26.17 6.16 -13.44
N VAL A 170 26.90 7.05 -12.75
CA VAL A 170 26.36 7.81 -11.61
C VAL A 170 25.23 8.73 -12.06
N GLU A 171 25.43 9.50 -13.14
CA GLU A 171 24.41 10.42 -13.64
C GLU A 171 23.16 9.68 -14.15
N GLN A 172 23.31 8.58 -14.90
CA GLN A 172 22.17 7.75 -15.31
C GLN A 172 21.38 7.22 -14.11
N CYS A 173 22.07 6.76 -13.06
CA CYS A 173 21.40 6.27 -11.86
C CYS A 173 20.70 7.39 -11.08
N LYS A 174 21.23 8.63 -11.11
CA LYS A 174 20.58 9.81 -10.52
C LYS A 174 19.31 10.16 -11.27
N ASP A 175 19.36 10.23 -12.59
CA ASP A 175 18.21 10.57 -13.43
C ASP A 175 17.08 9.56 -13.27
N GLN A 176 17.43 8.27 -13.24
CA GLN A 176 16.46 7.20 -13.00
C GLN A 176 15.82 7.32 -11.60
N LEU A 177 16.64 7.50 -10.55
CA LEU A 177 16.14 7.66 -9.18
C LEU A 177 15.22 8.89 -9.06
N ALA A 178 15.61 10.02 -9.67
CA ALA A 178 14.80 11.22 -9.68
C ALA A 178 13.45 10.97 -10.38
N SER A 179 13.46 10.31 -11.55
CA SER A 179 12.24 9.92 -12.26
C SER A 179 11.32 9.08 -11.38
N ASP A 180 11.85 8.07 -10.71
CA ASP A 180 11.07 7.18 -9.85
C ASP A 180 10.50 7.90 -8.61
N MET A 181 11.27 8.82 -8.02
CA MET A 181 10.81 9.65 -6.90
C MET A 181 9.70 10.64 -7.31
N TYR A 182 9.80 11.24 -8.50
CA TYR A 182 8.73 12.10 -9.03
C TYR A 182 7.48 11.29 -9.42
N ASN A 183 7.67 10.12 -10.01
CA ASN A 183 6.57 9.19 -10.31
C ASN A 183 5.86 8.71 -9.04
N PHE A 184 6.60 8.48 -7.95
CA PHE A 184 6.00 8.18 -6.66
C PHE A 184 5.15 9.35 -6.14
N THR A 185 5.70 10.56 -6.23
CA THR A 185 5.01 11.78 -5.77
C THR A 185 3.75 12.07 -6.59
N SER A 186 3.75 11.80 -7.89
CA SER A 186 2.56 12.03 -8.75
C SER A 186 1.40 11.09 -8.41
N LYS A 187 1.68 9.88 -7.92
CA LYS A 187 0.69 8.90 -7.47
C LYS A 187 0.21 9.11 -6.04
N GLU A 188 0.72 10.14 -5.35
CA GLU A 188 0.35 10.40 -3.96
C GLU A 188 -1.14 10.68 -3.77
N GLY A 189 -1.78 11.29 -4.77
CA GLY A 189 -3.24 11.48 -4.78
C GLY A 189 -4.00 10.15 -4.77
N ASP A 190 -3.51 9.14 -5.47
CA ASP A 190 -4.11 7.80 -5.49
C ASP A 190 -3.91 7.09 -4.15
N TYR A 191 -2.72 7.23 -3.56
CA TYR A 191 -2.44 6.73 -2.22
C TYR A 191 -3.36 7.40 -1.18
N ALA A 192 -3.62 8.70 -1.30
CA ALA A 192 -4.56 9.42 -0.45
C ALA A 192 -6.00 8.89 -0.61
N ASN A 193 -6.41 8.58 -1.84
CA ASN A 193 -7.73 8.00 -2.12
C ASN A 193 -7.93 6.63 -1.44
N TYR A 194 -6.89 5.80 -1.32
CA TYR A 194 -6.96 4.55 -0.55
C TYR A 194 -7.32 4.78 0.93
N TYR A 195 -6.96 5.92 1.52
CA TYR A 195 -7.38 6.27 2.88
C TYR A 195 -8.83 6.75 2.96
N VAL A 196 -9.34 7.42 1.91
CA VAL A 196 -10.70 7.99 1.87
C VAL A 196 -11.74 6.92 1.55
N THR A 197 -11.46 6.02 0.60
CA THR A 197 -12.34 4.91 0.21
C THR A 197 -12.74 4.05 1.42
N LYS A 198 -11.83 3.90 2.41
CA LYS A 198 -12.12 3.24 3.71
C LYS A 198 -13.33 3.81 4.46
N ARG A 199 -13.49 5.14 4.46
CA ARG A 199 -14.56 5.80 5.24
C ARG A 199 -15.92 5.72 4.55
N GLY A 200 -15.93 5.77 3.21
CA GLY A 200 -17.16 5.78 2.43
C GLY A 200 -17.90 4.45 2.40
N GLN A 201 -17.17 3.33 2.31
CA GLN A 201 -17.76 2.01 2.09
C GLN A 201 -18.27 1.32 3.37
N ARG A 202 -17.72 1.62 4.56
CA ARG A 202 -18.13 0.94 5.81
C ARG A 202 -19.51 1.37 6.33
N SER A 203 -19.94 2.61 6.07
CA SER A 203 -21.16 3.18 6.69
C SER A 203 -22.38 3.23 5.77
N ARG A 204 -22.21 3.21 4.44
CA ARG A 204 -23.32 3.46 3.51
C ARG A 204 -24.22 2.24 3.23
N PRO A 205 -23.70 1.03 2.93
CA PRO A 205 -24.55 -0.10 2.57
C PRO A 205 -25.36 -0.62 3.77
N LEU A 206 -24.71 -0.76 4.93
CA LEU A 206 -25.34 -1.27 6.16
C LEU A 206 -26.46 -0.33 6.63
N ALA A 207 -26.22 0.99 6.65
CA ALA A 207 -27.22 1.96 7.12
C ALA A 207 -28.41 2.12 6.15
N GLN A 208 -28.18 2.08 4.84
CA GLN A 208 -29.26 2.16 3.85
C GLN A 208 -30.13 0.90 3.85
N ARG A 209 -29.52 -0.29 3.97
CA ARG A 209 -30.26 -1.56 3.99
C ARG A 209 -31.02 -1.77 5.29
N TRP A 210 -30.43 -1.43 6.44
CA TRP A 210 -31.13 -1.42 7.73
C TRP A 210 -32.37 -0.52 7.68
N ARG A 211 -32.25 0.67 7.09
CA ARG A 211 -33.39 1.59 6.92
C ARG A 211 -34.47 0.98 6.02
N SER A 212 -34.10 0.23 4.99
CA SER A 212 -35.04 -0.48 4.11
C SER A 212 -35.77 -1.62 4.82
N ILE A 213 -35.06 -2.41 5.64
CA ILE A 213 -35.64 -3.51 6.43
C ILE A 213 -36.63 -2.95 7.47
N TYR A 214 -36.23 -1.88 8.16
CA TYR A 214 -37.05 -1.22 9.18
C TYR A 214 -38.34 -0.62 8.60
N ASN A 215 -38.25 -0.01 7.41
CA ASN A 215 -39.42 0.53 6.70
C ASN A 215 -40.33 -0.57 6.13
N GLY A 216 -39.77 -1.74 5.76
CA GLY A 216 -40.53 -2.89 5.26
C GLY A 216 -41.32 -3.64 6.32
N ALA A 217 -40.83 -3.65 7.57
CA ALA A 217 -41.47 -4.37 8.69
C ALA A 217 -42.69 -3.62 9.30
N GLY A 218 -43.13 -2.49 8.73
CA GLY A 218 -44.30 -1.73 9.23
C GLY A 218 -44.13 -1.14 10.64
N ALA A 219 -42.93 -1.22 11.21
CA ALA A 219 -42.67 -0.84 12.58
C ALA A 219 -42.48 0.68 12.69
N LYS A 220 -43.44 1.38 13.33
CA LYS A 220 -43.26 2.73 13.90
C LYS A 220 -42.32 2.72 15.12
N LEU A 221 -41.26 1.91 15.09
CA LEU A 221 -40.24 1.90 16.14
C LEU A 221 -39.09 2.82 15.72
N HIS A 222 -38.48 3.49 16.69
CA HIS A 222 -37.45 4.48 16.41
C HIS A 222 -36.16 3.75 16.03
N CYS A 223 -35.66 3.90 14.79
CA CYS A 223 -34.32 3.40 14.41
C CYS A 223 -33.25 4.01 15.32
N PRO A 224 -32.51 3.22 16.13
CA PRO A 224 -31.44 3.76 16.98
C PRO A 224 -30.19 4.17 16.20
N TRP A 225 -30.12 3.87 14.89
CA TRP A 225 -28.99 4.17 14.00
C TRP A 225 -29.20 5.39 13.10
N ARG A 226 -29.97 6.39 13.55
CA ARG A 226 -29.94 7.71 12.90
C ARG A 226 -28.54 8.29 13.12
N PRO A 227 -27.78 8.64 12.06
CA PRO A 227 -26.65 9.53 12.27
C PRO A 227 -27.22 10.85 12.79
N VAL A 228 -26.72 11.32 13.92
CA VAL A 228 -26.90 12.71 14.38
C VAL A 228 -26.17 13.62 13.41
#